data_AF-T1CGM4-F1
#
_entry.id   AF-T1CGM4-F1
#
_cell.length_a   1.000
_cell.length_b   1.000
_cell.length_c   1.000
_cell.angle_alpha   90.00
_cell.angle_beta   90.00
_cell.angle_gamma   90.00
#
_symmetry.space_group_name_H-M   'P 1'
#
loop_
_entity.id
_entity.type
_entity.pdbx_description
1 polymer ?
#
loop_
_entity_poly.entity_id
_entity_poly.type
_entity_poly.pdbx_seq_one_letter_code
_entity_poly.pdbx_strand_id
1 'polypeptide(L)' 'MPGFEHFERHWDREHGWIVKILPGEYYVTRGEEVISTVLGSCIAACVRDPQLAVGGMNHFMLPQDATAGADAW' A
#
# COMPACT_ATOMS: atom_id res chain seq x y z
N MET A 1 -1.29 -5.48 -13.45
CA MET A 1 -0.83 -4.19 -14.01
C MET A 1 0.68 -4.30 -14.22
N PRO A 2 1.25 -3.83 -15.35
CA PRO A 2 2.68 -3.92 -15.58
C PRO A 2 3.49 -3.29 -14.43
N GLY A 3 4.50 -3.99 -13.92
CA GLY A 3 5.37 -3.52 -12.84
C GLY A 3 4.92 -3.87 -11.42
N PHE A 4 3.75 -4.50 -11.25
CA PHE A 4 3.19 -4.92 -9.96
C PHE A 4 2.96 -6.45 -9.87
N GLU A 5 3.68 -7.22 -10.70
CA GLU A 5 3.58 -8.67 -10.76
C GLU A 5 4.19 -9.36 -9.53
N HIS A 6 5.18 -8.72 -8.90
CA HIS A 6 5.93 -9.25 -7.76
C HIS A 6 5.18 -9.20 -6.43
N PHE A 7 4.03 -8.51 -6.36
CA PHE A 7 3.21 -8.48 -5.16
C PHE A 7 2.48 -9.80 -4.97
N GLU A 8 2.65 -10.40 -3.79
CA GLU A 8 1.94 -11.61 -3.41
C GLU A 8 0.45 -11.33 -3.20
N ARG A 9 -0.36 -12.24 -3.75
CA ARG A 9 -1.83 -12.23 -3.63
C ARG A 9 -2.27 -13.46 -2.86
N HIS A 10 -3.15 -13.26 -1.89
CA HIS A 10 -3.81 -14.37 -1.21
C HIS A 10 -5.32 -14.24 -1.31
N TRP A 11 -6.01 -15.37 -1.26
CA TRP A 11 -7.46 -15.41 -1.28
C TRP A 11 -8.01 -15.43 0.15
N ASP A 12 -8.89 -14.49 0.45
CA ASP A 12 -9.69 -14.45 1.67
C ASP A 12 -11.17 -14.72 1.34
N ARG A 13 -11.88 -15.40 2.26
CA ARG A 13 -13.28 -15.79 2.03
C ARG A 13 -14.26 -14.63 2.12
N GLU A 14 -13.94 -13.59 2.89
CA GLU A 14 -14.82 -12.45 3.11
C GLU A 14 -14.55 -11.32 2.11
N HIS A 15 -13.27 -11.12 1.75
CA HIS A 15 -12.83 -9.97 0.98
C HIS A 15 -12.32 -10.31 -0.43
N GLY A 16 -12.20 -11.59 -0.79
CA GLY A 16 -11.70 -12.03 -2.09
C GLY A 16 -10.18 -11.94 -2.20
N TRP A 17 -9.65 -11.50 -3.34
CA TRP A 17 -8.20 -11.33 -3.51
C TRP A 17 -7.67 -10.18 -2.68
N ILE A 18 -6.63 -10.44 -1.89
CA ILE A 18 -5.95 -9.45 -1.08
C ILE A 18 -4.48 -9.37 -1.49
N VAL A 19 -4.01 -8.15 -1.73
CA VAL A 19 -2.60 -7.78 -1.86
C VAL A 19 -2.15 -7.12 -0.57
N LYS A 20 -1.04 -7.58 -0.01
CA LYS A 20 -0.41 -6.93 1.15
C LYS A 20 0.78 -6.11 0.69
N ILE A 21 0.84 -4.84 1.10
CA ILE A 21 2.00 -3.96 0.89
C ILE A 21 2.75 -3.74 2.21
N LEU A 22 4.07 -3.67 2.13
CA LEU A 22 5.01 -3.48 3.24
C LEU A 22 5.47 -2.01 3.33
N PRO A 23 6.10 -1.60 4.45
CA PRO A 23 6.64 -0.25 4.58
C PRO A 23 7.58 0.13 3.43
N GLY A 24 7.35 1.31 2.84
CA GLY A 24 8.09 1.81 1.67
C GLY A 24 7.52 1.38 0.32
N GLU A 25 6.54 0.47 0.29
CA GLU A 25 5.93 0.00 -0.95
C GLU A 25 4.71 0.81 -1.37
N TYR A 26 4.36 0.70 -2.64
CA TYR A 26 3.09 1.16 -3.18
C TYR A 26 2.57 0.16 -4.20
N TYR A 27 1.24 0.09 -4.33
CA TYR A 27 0.56 -0.81 -5.25
C TYR A 27 -0.54 -0.07 -5.99
N VAL A 28 -0.64 -0.33 -7.29
CA VAL A 28 -1.68 0.22 -8.16
C VAL A 28 -2.32 -0.93 -8.95
N THR A 29 -3.63 -0.89 -9.06
CA THR A 29 -4.40 -1.92 -9.75
C THR A 29 -5.62 -1.38 -10.49
N ARG A 30 -6.11 -2.20 -11.43
CA ARG A 30 -7.41 -2.12 -12.08
C ARG A 30 -8.31 -3.32 -11.77
N GLY A 31 -7.82 -4.25 -10.95
CA GLY A 31 -8.52 -5.48 -10.60
C GLY A 31 -9.48 -5.30 -9.41
N GLU A 32 -10.37 -6.26 -9.25
CA GLU A 32 -11.19 -6.41 -8.04
C GLU A 32 -10.37 -7.14 -6.97
N GLU A 33 -9.60 -6.37 -6.20
CA GLU A 33 -8.78 -6.87 -5.10
C GLU A 33 -8.68 -5.82 -3.98
N VAL A 34 -8.48 -6.28 -2.76
CA VAL A 34 -8.25 -5.43 -1.59
C VAL A 34 -6.76 -5.19 -1.42
N ILE A 35 -6.37 -3.93 -1.28
CA ILE A 35 -5.00 -3.57 -0.89
C ILE A 35 -4.99 -3.43 0.63
N SER A 36 -4.09 -4.16 1.30
CA SER A 36 -3.99 -4.20 2.75
C SER A 36 -2.59 -3.84 3.23
N THR A 37 -2.51 -3.19 4.38
CA THR A 37 -1.26 -3.00 5.10
C THR A 37 -1.55 -2.82 6.59
N VAL A 38 -0.55 -2.99 7.43
CA VAL A 38 -0.65 -2.74 8.87
C VAL A 38 0.08 -1.45 9.16
N LEU A 39 -0.65 -0.46 9.69
CA LEU A 39 -0.07 0.83 10.09
C LEU A 39 0.23 0.82 11.59
N GLY A 40 1.47 1.19 11.93
CA GLY A 40 1.87 1.60 13.27
C GLY A 40 1.92 3.12 13.35
N SER A 41 3.14 3.68 13.42
CA SER A 41 3.38 5.12 13.25
C SER A 41 3.31 5.57 11.77
N CYS A 42 3.47 4.65 10.83
CA CYS A 42 3.46 4.95 9.39
C CYS A 42 2.08 5.42 8.89
N ILE A 43 2.06 5.99 7.68
CA ILE A 43 0.82 6.45 7.03
C ILE A 43 0.64 5.83 5.65
N ALA A 44 -0.61 5.74 5.20
CA ALA A 44 -0.98 5.32 3.85
C ALA A 44 -1.98 6.30 3.25
N ALA A 45 -1.87 6.56 1.94
CA ALA A 45 -2.86 7.26 1.16
C ALA A 45 -3.53 6.30 0.18
N CYS A 46 -4.86 6.22 0.23
CA CYS A 46 -5.66 5.43 -0.70
C CYS A 46 -6.26 6.37 -1.76
N VAL A 47 -5.97 6.12 -3.03
CA VAL A 47 -6.49 6.91 -4.15
C VAL A 47 -7.28 6.00 -5.07
N ARG A 48 -8.47 6.44 -5.49
CA ARG A 48 -9.33 5.70 -6.42
C ARG A 48 -9.97 6.62 -7.44
N ASP A 49 -9.81 6.26 -8.71
CA ASP A 49 -10.57 6.81 -9.83
C ASP A 49 -11.67 5.82 -10.22
N PRO A 50 -12.95 6.13 -9.92
CA PRO A 50 -14.06 5.25 -10.25
C PRO A 50 -14.41 5.23 -11.74
N GLN A 51 -14.04 6.24 -12.54
CA GLN A 51 -14.32 6.28 -13.97
C GLN A 51 -13.34 5.41 -14.75
N LEU A 52 -12.05 5.47 -14.39
CA LEU A 52 -11.01 4.65 -15.01
C LEU A 52 -10.86 3.26 -14.36
N ALA A 53 -11.59 3.01 -13.27
CA ALA A 53 -11.47 1.82 -12.44
C ALA A 53 -10.02 1.54 -12.01
N VAL A 54 -9.28 2.60 -11.65
CA VAL A 54 -7.91 2.51 -11.14
C VAL A 54 -7.91 2.84 -9.67
N GLY A 55 -7.24 2.03 -8.86
CA GLY A 55 -7.04 2.28 -7.44
C GLY A 55 -5.60 1.98 -7.04
N GLY A 56 -5.17 2.57 -5.93
CA GLY A 56 -3.87 2.30 -5.37
C GLY A 56 -3.75 2.72 -3.92
N MET A 57 -2.74 2.18 -3.27
CA MET A 57 -2.37 2.53 -1.90
C MET A 57 -0.86 2.46 -1.77
N ASN A 58 -0.29 3.35 -0.97
CA ASN A 58 1.11 3.34 -0.58
C ASN A 58 1.28 3.10 0.93
N HIS A 59 2.51 2.86 1.36
CA HIS A 59 2.89 2.82 2.78
C HIS A 59 4.11 3.71 3.00
N PHE A 60 3.90 4.97 3.39
CA PHE A 60 4.99 5.89 3.72
C PHE A 60 5.55 5.59 5.11
N MET A 61 6.87 5.43 5.18
CA MET A 61 7.59 5.40 6.46
C MET A 61 7.71 6.82 6.99
N LEU A 62 7.19 7.05 8.19
CA LEU A 62 7.50 8.28 8.92
C LEU A 62 8.93 8.20 9.46
N PRO A 63 9.63 9.34 9.61
CA PRO A 63 10.91 9.36 10.29
C PRO A 63 10.69 8.86 11.72
N GLN A 64 11.57 7.99 12.20
CA GLN A 64 11.60 7.70 13.63
C GLN A 64 12.18 8.94 14.33
N ASP A 65 11.58 9.38 15.43
CA ASP A 65 11.99 10.60 16.15
C ASP A 65 13.51 10.64 16.36
N ALA A 66 14.17 11.51 15.60
CA ALA A 66 15.61 11.75 15.61
C ALA A 66 16.08 12.51 16.87
N THR A 67 15.55 12.17 18.05
CA THR A 67 16.21 12.56 19.32
C THR A 67 17.59 11.89 19.47
N ALA A 68 17.95 11.00 18.55
CA ALA A 68 19.33 10.63 18.23
C ALA A 68 19.67 10.92 16.77
N GLY A 69 19.91 12.20 16.43
CA GLY A 69 20.69 12.58 15.25
C GLY A 69 19.90 12.69 13.94
N ALA A 70 20.00 13.89 13.36
CA ALA A 70 19.46 14.35 12.09
C ALA A 70 19.12 13.26 11.06
N ASP A 71 17.84 13.17 10.69
CA ASP A 71 17.45 12.79 9.34
C ASP A 71 16.30 13.70 8.88
N ALA A 72 16.65 14.48 7.86
CA ALA A 72 15.91 15.60 7.33
C ALA A 72 14.68 15.16 6.54
N TRP A 73 13.58 15.86 6.79
CA TRP A 73 12.58 16.17 5.77
C TRP A 73 12.88 17.57 5.23
#